data_AF-A0A1E1K3Q1-F1
#
_entry.id   AF-A0A1E1K3Q1-F1
#
_cell.length_a   1.000
_cell.length_b   1.000
_cell.length_c   1.000
_cell.angle_alpha   90.00
_cell.angle_beta   90.00
_cell.angle_gamma   90.00
#
_symmetry.space_group_name_H-M   'P 1'
#
loop_
_entity.id
_entity.type
_entity.pdbx_description
1 polymer ?
#
loop_
_entity_poly.entity_id
_entity_poly.type
_entity_poly.pdbx_seq_one_letter_code
_entity_poly.pdbx_strand_id
1 'polypeptide(L)'
;MISTTFVTALVALVATVSQAHMEMKWPPALSGRYNQFTVTKDSNNHAPLSPDGSTFPCRSHLSDLGTPAGASVVTWNAGAEYNFTITGIIDEPLHPAFHNGGSCQAALSYDSGKTWKVIHSYQGACPTSTGGDFKFNIPSDAATGAAVFAWLWWNHTGNREMYMNCASITIGPGFGPAPAVAFSQRPDIFKANIGNGCTTTQETDVFFPNPGPDVTIVGAKQEKTFSGECGPASPPASGQNPAPPTVPAQAPAAGIKDPSVTTSVMVIGVLPSSPPVYTPPAATASSAMTISTTGDGDIAVKHLITVLLILDACQALADAMESVVDRLRFGVVNGWSEEFWEVRSITTKK
;
A
#
# COMPACT_ATOMS: atom_id res chain seq x y z
N MET A 1 22.94 45.88 8.70
CA MET A 1 22.05 45.86 7.52
C MET A 1 22.11 44.46 6.95
N ILE A 2 21.13 43.61 7.26
CA ILE A 2 21.07 42.25 6.74
C ILE A 2 20.67 42.39 5.27
N SER A 3 21.56 41.96 4.36
CA SER A 3 21.35 42.11 2.92
C SER A 3 20.06 41.40 2.51
N THR A 4 19.16 42.11 1.85
CA THR A 4 17.88 41.59 1.32
C THR A 4 18.07 40.39 0.39
N THR A 5 19.28 40.19 -0.14
CA THR A 5 19.68 39.02 -0.95
C THR A 5 19.86 37.73 -0.14
N PHE A 6 20.11 37.80 1.17
CA PHE A 6 20.26 36.60 2.01
C PHE A 6 18.91 36.02 2.45
N VAL A 7 17.88 36.85 2.57
CA VAL A 7 16.52 36.41 2.97
C VAL A 7 15.80 35.69 1.82
N THR A 8 16.04 36.07 0.56
CA THR A 8 15.45 35.40 -0.61
C THR A 8 16.08 34.04 -0.91
N ALA A 9 17.38 33.85 -0.64
CA ALA A 9 18.04 32.54 -0.82
C ALA A 9 17.59 31.51 0.23
N LEU A 10 17.28 31.95 1.46
CA LEU A 10 16.82 31.05 2.53
C LEU A 10 15.37 30.57 2.29
N VAL A 11 14.50 31.41 1.72
CA VAL A 11 13.10 31.03 1.42
C VAL A 11 12.99 30.08 0.22
N ALA A 12 13.92 30.14 -0.74
CA ALA A 12 13.95 29.22 -1.88
C ALA A 12 14.47 27.80 -1.52
N LEU A 13 15.17 27.64 -0.38
CA LEU A 13 15.72 26.35 0.04
C LEU A 13 14.75 25.49 0.88
N VAL A 14 13.59 26.04 1.27
CA VAL A 14 12.59 25.34 2.13
C VAL A 14 11.43 24.75 1.31
N ALA A 15 11.47 24.86 -0.02
CA ALA A 15 10.42 24.34 -0.90
C ALA A 15 10.82 23.02 -1.59
N THR A 16 11.42 22.07 -0.86
CA THR A 16 11.32 20.66 -1.27
C THR A 16 9.91 20.20 -0.95
N VAL A 17 8.97 20.46 -1.86
CA VAL A 17 7.68 19.77 -1.86
C VAL A 17 8.00 18.28 -2.06
N SER A 18 7.94 17.52 -0.97
CA SER A 18 8.10 16.07 -1.04
C SER A 18 6.92 15.52 -1.85
N GLN A 19 7.14 15.25 -3.12
CA GLN A 19 6.18 14.58 -3.99
C GLN A 19 6.15 13.11 -3.57
N ALA A 20 5.27 12.84 -2.61
CA ALA A 20 5.31 11.75 -1.66
C ALA A 20 4.34 10.60 -2.02
N HIS A 21 4.83 9.45 -2.51
CA HIS A 21 3.98 8.47 -3.22
C HIS A 21 4.40 7.00 -3.07
N MET A 22 3.43 6.07 -3.10
CA MET A 22 3.63 4.62 -2.97
C MET A 22 2.83 3.86 -4.04
N GLU A 23 3.34 2.73 -4.52
CA GLU A 23 2.64 1.86 -5.48
C GLU A 23 2.72 0.37 -5.14
N MET A 24 1.78 -0.40 -5.70
CA MET A 24 1.77 -1.85 -5.63
C MET A 24 2.80 -2.44 -6.61
N LYS A 25 3.84 -3.03 -6.04
CA LYS A 25 4.88 -3.78 -6.76
C LYS A 25 4.42 -5.19 -7.13
N TRP A 26 3.72 -5.84 -6.21
CA TRP A 26 3.22 -7.21 -6.37
C TRP A 26 1.79 -7.34 -5.81
N PRO A 27 0.87 -8.03 -6.50
CA PRO A 27 0.95 -8.38 -7.91
C PRO A 27 1.17 -7.13 -8.77
N PRO A 28 1.87 -7.18 -9.92
CA PRO A 28 2.16 -5.99 -10.69
C PRO A 28 0.89 -5.30 -11.18
N ALA A 29 0.78 -4.00 -10.92
CA ALA A 29 -0.38 -3.21 -11.29
C ALA A 29 -0.54 -3.05 -12.82
N LEU A 30 -1.77 -2.89 -13.30
CA LEU A 30 -2.09 -2.42 -14.66
C LEU A 30 -1.37 -1.10 -14.93
N SER A 31 -0.85 -0.95 -16.16
CA SER A 31 0.02 0.17 -16.57
C SER A 31 1.25 0.45 -15.67
N GLY A 32 1.53 -0.38 -14.67
CA GLY A 32 2.58 -0.16 -13.68
C GLY A 32 3.97 -0.56 -14.18
N ARG A 33 5.01 0.07 -13.61
CA ARG A 33 6.40 -0.16 -14.03
C ARG A 33 6.90 -1.60 -13.88
N TYR A 34 6.31 -2.35 -12.94
CA TYR A 34 6.68 -3.73 -12.62
C TYR A 34 5.90 -4.77 -13.45
N ASN A 35 4.89 -4.34 -14.22
CA ASN A 35 4.07 -5.25 -15.00
C ASN A 35 4.69 -5.47 -16.38
N GLN A 36 5.12 -6.71 -16.63
CA GLN A 36 5.75 -7.10 -17.88
C GLN A 36 4.82 -7.02 -19.11
N PHE A 37 3.51 -6.99 -18.89
CA PHE A 37 2.53 -6.88 -19.97
C PHE A 37 2.22 -5.43 -20.35
N THR A 38 2.64 -4.46 -19.53
CA THR A 38 2.37 -3.05 -19.78
C THR A 38 2.98 -2.59 -21.10
N VAL A 39 2.11 -2.07 -21.98
CA VAL A 39 2.51 -1.47 -23.27
C VAL A 39 2.91 -0.01 -23.07
N THR A 40 2.07 0.77 -22.38
CA THR A 40 2.33 2.17 -22.05
C THR A 40 2.41 2.30 -20.54
N LYS A 41 3.60 2.63 -20.02
CA LYS A 41 3.82 2.78 -18.57
C LYS A 41 3.21 4.09 -18.08
N ASP A 42 2.38 4.02 -17.04
CA ASP A 42 2.03 5.17 -16.21
C ASP A 42 3.21 5.44 -15.27
N SER A 43 4.03 6.44 -15.60
CA SER A 43 5.15 6.86 -14.75
C SER A 43 4.70 7.37 -13.39
N ASN A 44 3.42 7.73 -13.26
CA ASN A 44 2.80 8.28 -12.07
C ASN A 44 1.83 7.28 -11.41
N ASN A 45 2.01 5.98 -11.63
CA ASN A 45 1.16 4.93 -11.05
C ASN A 45 1.17 4.91 -9.50
N HIS A 46 2.15 5.59 -8.91
CA HIS A 46 2.31 5.83 -7.48
C HIS A 46 1.52 7.01 -6.93
N ALA A 47 1.00 7.90 -7.78
CA ALA A 47 0.25 9.05 -7.31
C ALA A 47 -1.08 8.66 -6.65
N PRO A 48 -1.64 9.53 -5.80
CA PRO A 48 -3.03 9.41 -5.39
C PRO A 48 -3.94 9.52 -6.61
N LEU A 49 -5.16 9.02 -6.45
CA LEU A 49 -6.25 9.32 -7.37
C LEU A 49 -6.55 10.82 -7.37
N SER A 50 -7.13 11.28 -8.48
CA SER A 50 -7.56 12.66 -8.63
C SER A 50 -8.59 12.99 -7.55
N PRO A 51 -8.47 14.14 -6.85
CA PRO A 51 -9.41 14.54 -5.81
C PRO A 51 -10.86 14.73 -6.29
N ASP A 52 -11.09 14.83 -7.61
CA ASP A 52 -12.42 14.89 -8.23
C ASP A 52 -12.97 13.52 -8.65
N GLY A 53 -12.20 12.45 -8.43
CA GLY A 53 -12.57 11.08 -8.78
C GLY A 53 -12.39 10.71 -10.26
N SER A 54 -11.86 11.60 -11.11
CA SER A 54 -11.71 11.38 -12.56
C SER A 54 -10.81 10.19 -12.93
N THR A 55 -9.93 9.77 -12.02
CA THR A 55 -9.05 8.60 -12.21
C THR A 55 -9.48 7.38 -11.40
N PHE A 56 -10.62 7.44 -10.71
CA PHE A 56 -11.21 6.28 -10.04
C PHE A 56 -12.07 5.47 -11.03
N PRO A 57 -12.02 4.12 -11.01
CA PRO A 57 -11.11 3.26 -10.24
C PRO A 57 -9.79 2.99 -10.98
N CYS A 58 -8.82 2.41 -10.26
CA CYS A 58 -7.59 1.85 -10.83
C CYS A 58 -6.75 2.82 -11.67
N ARG A 59 -6.73 4.12 -11.34
CA ARG A 59 -6.05 5.17 -12.11
C ARG A 59 -6.46 5.23 -13.59
N SER A 60 -7.71 4.84 -13.89
CA SER A 60 -8.27 4.71 -15.24
C SER A 60 -7.65 3.63 -16.12
N HIS A 61 -6.91 2.67 -15.55
CA HIS A 61 -6.22 1.60 -16.30
C HIS A 61 -7.08 0.37 -16.59
N LEU A 62 -8.39 0.40 -16.28
CA LEU A 62 -9.29 -0.74 -16.54
C LEU A 62 -9.44 -1.06 -18.03
N SER A 63 -9.15 -0.13 -18.94
CA SER A 63 -9.19 -0.37 -20.39
C SER A 63 -8.18 -1.43 -20.87
N ASP A 64 -7.16 -1.73 -20.07
CA ASP A 64 -6.18 -2.78 -20.40
C ASP A 64 -6.79 -4.19 -20.28
N LEU A 65 -7.84 -4.36 -19.47
CA LEU A 65 -8.46 -5.66 -19.25
C LEU A 65 -9.03 -6.24 -20.54
N GLY A 66 -8.77 -7.53 -20.76
CA GLY A 66 -9.17 -8.22 -21.99
C GLY A 66 -8.26 -7.96 -23.19
N THR A 67 -7.23 -7.12 -23.04
CA THR A 67 -6.16 -6.94 -24.03
C THR A 67 -4.89 -7.66 -23.58
N PRO A 68 -3.87 -7.82 -24.46
CA PRO A 68 -2.56 -8.31 -24.04
C PRO A 68 -1.92 -7.48 -22.93
N ALA A 69 -2.22 -6.17 -22.84
CA ALA A 69 -1.65 -5.29 -21.82
C ALA A 69 -2.18 -5.59 -20.40
N GLY A 70 -3.40 -6.10 -20.31
CA GLY A 70 -4.05 -6.53 -19.07
C GLY A 70 -4.05 -8.04 -18.86
N ALA A 71 -3.08 -8.75 -19.45
CA ALA A 71 -2.93 -10.18 -19.21
C ALA A 71 -2.75 -10.48 -17.71
N SER A 72 -3.27 -11.63 -17.27
CA SER A 72 -3.21 -12.02 -15.86
C SER A 72 -1.77 -12.16 -15.39
N VAL A 73 -1.41 -11.46 -14.32
CA VAL A 73 -0.04 -11.44 -13.78
C VAL A 73 0.23 -12.55 -12.78
N VAL A 74 -0.81 -13.15 -12.21
CA VAL A 74 -0.69 -14.24 -11.23
C VAL A 74 -1.97 -15.07 -11.16
N THR A 75 -1.82 -16.35 -10.83
CA THR A 75 -2.94 -17.22 -10.43
C THR A 75 -2.89 -17.49 -8.93
N TRP A 76 -4.02 -17.26 -8.25
CA TRP A 76 -4.20 -17.52 -6.83
C TRP A 76 -5.37 -18.47 -6.60
N ASN A 77 -5.17 -19.52 -5.84
CA ASN A 77 -6.22 -20.48 -5.51
C ASN A 77 -7.10 -19.92 -4.39
N ALA A 78 -8.42 -20.11 -4.50
CA ALA A 78 -9.35 -19.73 -3.45
C ALA A 78 -9.10 -20.57 -2.17
N GLY A 79 -9.17 -19.94 -1.01
CA GLY A 79 -8.90 -20.56 0.30
C GLY A 79 -7.43 -20.52 0.74
N ALA A 80 -6.52 -19.98 -0.07
CA ALA A 80 -5.11 -19.84 0.29
C ALA A 80 -4.77 -18.43 0.82
N GLU A 81 -3.64 -18.35 1.54
CA GLU A 81 -2.99 -17.10 1.93
C GLU A 81 -2.02 -16.65 0.83
N TYR A 82 -2.05 -15.35 0.52
CA TYR A 82 -1.12 -14.67 -0.38
C TYR A 82 -0.72 -13.31 0.21
N ASN A 83 0.09 -12.55 -0.53
CA ASN A 83 0.47 -11.20 -0.16
C ASN A 83 0.38 -10.23 -1.35
N PHE A 84 0.26 -8.96 -1.03
CA PHE A 84 0.63 -7.86 -1.92
C PHE A 84 1.83 -7.11 -1.34
N THR A 85 2.66 -6.55 -2.21
CA THR A 85 3.87 -5.82 -1.85
C THR A 85 3.72 -4.37 -2.29
N ILE A 86 3.90 -3.44 -1.37
CA ILE A 86 3.95 -2.00 -1.64
C ILE A 86 5.39 -1.53 -1.64
N THR A 87 5.72 -0.60 -2.53
CA THR A 87 7.02 0.06 -2.62
C THR A 87 6.82 1.57 -2.80
N GLY A 88 7.76 2.35 -2.27
CA GLY A 88 7.92 3.76 -2.66
C GLY A 88 9.29 4.03 -3.29
N ILE A 89 10.04 2.98 -3.63
CA ILE A 89 11.30 3.10 -4.39
C ILE A 89 10.91 3.11 -5.86
N ILE A 90 10.85 4.31 -6.43
CA ILE A 90 10.23 4.54 -7.73
C ILE A 90 11.31 4.72 -8.78
N ASP A 91 12.18 5.72 -8.64
CA ASP A 91 13.45 5.93 -9.34
C ASP A 91 14.24 7.01 -8.56
N GLU A 92 15.56 6.90 -8.43
CA GLU A 92 16.37 7.98 -7.83
C GLU A 92 16.25 9.29 -8.64
N PRO A 93 16.14 10.47 -8.00
CA PRO A 93 16.32 10.78 -6.58
C PRO A 93 15.01 10.82 -5.76
N LEU A 94 13.92 10.19 -6.21
CA LEU A 94 12.63 10.25 -5.52
C LEU A 94 12.64 9.36 -4.26
N HIS A 95 12.48 9.97 -3.10
CA HIS A 95 12.35 9.24 -1.84
C HIS A 95 10.91 8.78 -1.59
N PRO A 96 10.73 7.55 -1.05
CA PRO A 96 9.41 7.06 -0.66
C PRO A 96 8.79 7.97 0.40
N ALA A 97 7.49 8.15 0.34
CA ALA A 97 6.76 8.81 1.40
C ALA A 97 5.49 8.03 1.69
N PHE A 98 5.58 7.30 2.79
CA PHE A 98 4.56 6.42 3.32
C PHE A 98 3.53 7.19 4.16
N HIS A 99 3.68 8.52 4.32
CA HIS A 99 2.74 9.37 5.06
C HIS A 99 2.38 8.86 6.47
N ASN A 100 3.37 8.35 7.21
CA ASN A 100 3.18 7.67 8.51
C ASN A 100 2.25 6.45 8.46
N GLY A 101 2.07 5.87 7.27
CA GLY A 101 1.18 4.77 6.99
C GLY A 101 -0.23 5.27 6.72
N GLY A 102 -1.18 4.82 7.53
CA GLY A 102 -2.59 4.94 7.25
C GLY A 102 -3.26 3.57 7.26
N SER A 103 -4.32 3.45 6.49
CA SER A 103 -5.12 2.21 6.41
C SER A 103 -5.34 1.80 4.97
N CYS A 104 -5.39 0.49 4.74
CA CYS A 104 -5.55 -0.09 3.42
C CYS A 104 -6.72 -1.07 3.36
N GLN A 105 -7.21 -1.31 2.14
CA GLN A 105 -8.05 -2.46 1.82
C GLN A 105 -7.45 -3.26 0.68
N ALA A 106 -7.60 -4.58 0.76
CA ALA A 106 -7.47 -5.49 -0.36
C ALA A 106 -8.86 -5.90 -0.81
N ALA A 107 -9.14 -5.83 -2.12
CA ALA A 107 -10.45 -6.14 -2.67
C ALA A 107 -10.37 -6.92 -3.99
N LEU A 108 -11.44 -7.64 -4.30
CA LEU A 108 -11.61 -8.35 -5.57
C LEU A 108 -12.80 -7.82 -6.35
N SER A 109 -12.67 -7.80 -7.67
CA SER A 109 -13.73 -7.56 -8.63
C SER A 109 -13.79 -8.67 -9.67
N TYR A 110 -15.00 -9.13 -10.00
CA TYR A 110 -15.26 -10.13 -11.05
C TYR A 110 -15.99 -9.55 -12.27
N ASP A 111 -16.28 -8.25 -12.26
CA ASP A 111 -17.04 -7.55 -13.30
C ASP A 111 -16.21 -6.44 -13.96
N SER A 112 -14.92 -6.70 -14.10
CA SER A 112 -13.93 -5.79 -14.71
C SER A 112 -13.83 -4.44 -13.98
N GLY A 113 -13.87 -4.47 -12.65
CA GLY A 113 -13.65 -3.29 -11.79
C GLY A 113 -14.86 -2.41 -11.55
N LYS A 114 -16.08 -2.86 -11.90
CA LYS A 114 -17.32 -2.09 -11.68
C LYS A 114 -17.77 -2.19 -10.22
N THR A 115 -17.69 -3.37 -9.63
CA THR A 115 -17.99 -3.64 -8.22
C THR A 115 -16.81 -4.32 -7.54
N TRP A 116 -16.69 -4.10 -6.23
CA TRP A 116 -15.54 -4.53 -5.45
C TRP A 116 -15.99 -5.11 -4.12
N LYS A 117 -15.41 -6.23 -3.72
CA LYS A 117 -15.63 -6.86 -2.42
C LYS A 117 -14.34 -6.87 -1.62
N VAL A 118 -14.40 -6.30 -0.42
CA VAL A 118 -13.26 -6.26 0.51
C VAL A 118 -12.97 -7.68 0.98
N ILE A 119 -11.73 -8.13 0.77
CA ILE A 119 -11.25 -9.42 1.25
C ILE A 119 -10.35 -9.29 2.48
N HIS A 120 -9.74 -8.12 2.70
CA HIS A 120 -8.98 -7.83 3.92
C HIS A 120 -8.92 -6.33 4.19
N SER A 121 -9.05 -5.91 5.44
CA SER A 121 -8.81 -4.52 5.87
C SER A 121 -7.60 -4.44 6.80
N TYR A 122 -6.74 -3.46 6.55
CA TYR A 122 -5.57 -3.15 7.39
C TYR A 122 -5.78 -1.78 8.00
N GLN A 123 -6.09 -1.75 9.29
CA GLN A 123 -6.41 -0.53 10.03
C GLN A 123 -5.17 -0.11 10.84
N GLY A 124 -4.40 0.79 10.25
CA GLY A 124 -3.10 1.25 10.75
C GLY A 124 -1.90 0.59 10.09
N ALA A 125 -0.77 1.30 10.10
CA ALA A 125 0.54 0.87 9.61
C ALA A 125 0.56 0.29 8.18
N CYS A 126 -0.34 0.74 7.31
CA CYS A 126 -0.34 0.36 5.90
C CYS A 126 -0.29 1.59 4.97
N PRO A 127 0.74 1.72 4.10
CA PRO A 127 1.96 0.91 4.06
C PRO A 127 2.91 1.23 5.24
N THR A 128 4.04 0.53 5.35
CA THR A 128 5.10 0.88 6.34
C THR A 128 6.15 1.81 5.73
N SER A 129 7.11 2.26 6.55
CA SER A 129 8.11 3.25 6.15
C SER A 129 8.99 2.87 4.97
N THR A 130 9.13 1.58 4.68
CA THR A 130 9.92 1.05 3.57
C THR A 130 9.07 0.34 2.52
N GLY A 131 7.76 0.62 2.47
CA GLY A 131 6.80 -0.21 1.73
C GLY A 131 6.29 -1.36 2.60
N GLY A 132 6.12 -2.56 2.07
CA GLY A 132 5.85 -3.74 2.89
C GLY A 132 5.06 -4.83 2.20
N ASP A 133 5.13 -6.03 2.78
CA ASP A 133 4.38 -7.21 2.37
C ASP A 133 3.18 -7.42 3.30
N PHE A 134 1.99 -7.43 2.72
CA PHE A 134 0.72 -7.50 3.44
C PHE A 134 -0.02 -8.77 3.08
N LYS A 135 -0.20 -9.65 4.08
CA LYS A 135 -0.82 -10.96 3.92
C LYS A 135 -2.34 -10.87 4.00
N PHE A 136 -3.01 -11.58 3.08
CA PHE A 136 -4.46 -11.75 3.06
C PHE A 136 -4.83 -13.14 2.57
N ASN A 137 -6.07 -13.55 2.83
CA ASN A 137 -6.62 -14.78 2.30
C ASN A 137 -7.55 -14.49 1.12
N ILE A 138 -7.47 -15.30 0.07
CA ILE A 138 -8.56 -15.37 -0.91
C ILE A 138 -9.68 -16.19 -0.28
N PRO A 139 -10.93 -15.68 -0.19
CA PRO A 139 -12.04 -16.45 0.36
C PRO A 139 -12.21 -17.79 -0.36
N SER A 140 -12.48 -18.87 0.37
CA SER A 140 -12.56 -20.23 -0.20
C SER A 140 -13.71 -20.43 -1.17
N ASP A 141 -14.73 -19.56 -1.11
CA ASP A 141 -15.86 -19.50 -2.04
C ASP A 141 -15.69 -18.46 -3.17
N ALA A 142 -14.51 -17.83 -3.29
CA ALA A 142 -14.20 -16.92 -4.39
C ALA A 142 -14.27 -17.67 -5.73
N ALA A 143 -14.99 -17.09 -6.70
CA ALA A 143 -15.27 -17.75 -7.97
C ALA A 143 -13.98 -17.98 -8.79
N THR A 144 -13.82 -19.18 -9.34
CA THR A 144 -12.73 -19.48 -10.29
C THR A 144 -12.91 -18.67 -11.58
N GLY A 145 -11.82 -18.11 -12.11
CA GLY A 145 -11.81 -17.37 -13.36
C GLY A 145 -11.00 -16.07 -13.30
N ALA A 146 -11.20 -15.20 -14.28
CA ALA A 146 -10.57 -13.88 -14.31
C ALA A 146 -11.14 -12.99 -13.20
N ALA A 147 -10.26 -12.27 -12.51
CA ALA A 147 -10.62 -11.29 -11.49
C ALA A 147 -9.65 -10.09 -11.54
N VAL A 148 -10.04 -9.00 -10.88
CA VAL A 148 -9.17 -7.85 -10.64
C VAL A 148 -8.93 -7.74 -9.15
N PHE A 149 -7.67 -7.72 -8.75
CA PHE A 149 -7.27 -7.41 -7.38
C PHE A 149 -7.01 -5.91 -7.25
N ALA A 150 -7.44 -5.29 -6.15
CA ALA A 150 -7.13 -3.91 -5.83
C ALA A 150 -6.48 -3.78 -4.46
N TRP A 151 -5.39 -3.01 -4.42
CA TRP A 151 -4.90 -2.37 -3.21
C TRP A 151 -5.44 -0.94 -3.17
N LEU A 152 -6.04 -0.56 -2.04
CA LEU A 152 -6.49 0.80 -1.75
C LEU A 152 -5.79 1.29 -0.50
N TRP A 153 -5.44 2.58 -0.44
CA TRP A 153 -4.80 3.19 0.72
C TRP A 153 -5.30 4.62 0.97
N TRP A 154 -5.55 4.91 2.25
CA TRP A 154 -5.83 6.23 2.78
C TRP A 154 -4.74 6.61 3.77
N ASN A 155 -4.02 7.68 3.47
CA ASN A 155 -2.83 8.11 4.18
C ASN A 155 -3.14 8.77 5.53
N HIS A 156 -2.25 8.53 6.50
CA HIS A 156 -2.38 9.10 7.84
C HIS A 156 -2.10 10.60 7.85
N THR A 157 -0.88 11.00 7.48
CA THR A 157 -0.41 12.40 7.46
C THR A 157 -0.49 13.02 6.06
N GLY A 158 -0.68 14.33 5.96
CA GLY A 158 -0.59 15.08 4.69
C GLY A 158 -1.95 15.40 4.05
N ASN A 159 -1.99 15.54 2.72
CA ASN A 159 -3.24 15.79 2.00
C ASN A 159 -4.23 14.63 2.22
N ARG A 160 -5.53 14.91 2.12
CA ARG A 160 -6.53 13.84 2.20
C ARG A 160 -6.57 13.16 0.84
N GLU A 161 -5.94 12.00 0.74
CA GLU A 161 -5.73 11.30 -0.51
C GLU A 161 -6.29 9.88 -0.46
N MET A 162 -6.52 9.32 -1.64
CA MET A 162 -6.87 7.92 -1.82
C MET A 162 -5.99 7.36 -2.93
N TYR A 163 -5.28 6.28 -2.65
CA TYR A 163 -4.46 5.56 -3.61
C TYR A 163 -5.18 4.29 -4.02
N MET A 164 -5.04 3.90 -5.29
CA MET A 164 -5.60 2.64 -5.78
C MET A 164 -4.75 2.10 -6.93
N ASN A 165 -4.18 0.91 -6.75
CA ASN A 165 -3.61 0.16 -7.85
C ASN A 165 -4.35 -1.17 -8.01
N CYS A 166 -4.49 -1.61 -9.26
CA CYS A 166 -5.21 -2.81 -9.59
C CYS A 166 -4.37 -3.75 -10.43
N ALA A 167 -4.50 -5.06 -10.23
CA ALA A 167 -3.83 -6.09 -10.99
C ALA A 167 -4.84 -7.06 -11.61
N SER A 168 -4.61 -7.43 -12.87
CA SER A 168 -5.35 -8.50 -13.54
C SER A 168 -4.84 -9.84 -13.01
N ILE A 169 -5.72 -10.65 -12.40
CA ILE A 169 -5.35 -11.93 -11.79
C ILE A 169 -6.29 -13.04 -12.24
N THR A 170 -5.89 -14.27 -12.00
CA THR A 170 -6.74 -15.45 -12.17
C THR A 170 -6.98 -16.10 -10.82
N ILE A 171 -8.24 -16.38 -10.49
CA ILE A 171 -8.60 -17.19 -9.34
C ILE A 171 -8.73 -18.65 -9.77
N GLY A 172 -7.94 -19.51 -9.14
CA GLY A 172 -7.94 -20.96 -9.34
C GLY A 172 -9.04 -21.68 -8.56
N PRO A 173 -9.01 -23.02 -8.51
CA PRO A 173 -9.97 -23.80 -7.74
C PRO A 173 -9.85 -23.52 -6.24
N GLY A 174 -11.00 -23.55 -5.56
CA GLY A 174 -11.08 -23.37 -4.11
C GLY A 174 -10.77 -24.63 -3.32
N PHE A 175 -10.19 -24.44 -2.14
CA PHE A 175 -10.02 -25.49 -1.14
C PHE A 175 -10.35 -24.99 0.27
N GLY A 176 -10.55 -25.92 1.19
CA GLY A 176 -10.89 -25.61 2.58
C GLY A 176 -12.39 -25.44 2.81
N PRO A 177 -12.80 -25.17 4.07
CA PRO A 177 -14.21 -24.98 4.43
C PRO A 177 -14.76 -23.69 3.82
N ALA A 178 -16.08 -23.63 3.62
CA ALA A 178 -16.76 -22.40 3.25
C ALA A 178 -16.49 -21.29 4.29
N PRO A 179 -16.35 -20.02 3.89
CA PRO A 179 -16.09 -18.95 4.84
C PRO A 179 -17.34 -18.63 5.66
N ALA A 180 -17.14 -18.13 6.87
CA ALA A 180 -18.25 -17.72 7.74
C ALA A 180 -19.11 -16.59 7.13
N VAL A 181 -18.47 -15.71 6.34
CA VAL A 181 -19.13 -14.69 5.52
C VAL A 181 -18.84 -15.00 4.06
N ALA A 182 -19.89 -15.29 3.30
CA ALA A 182 -19.78 -15.58 1.88
C ALA A 182 -19.17 -14.40 1.12
N PHE A 183 -18.40 -14.66 0.06
CA PHE A 183 -17.79 -13.62 -0.77
C PHE A 183 -18.80 -12.57 -1.25
N SER A 184 -19.98 -13.00 -1.66
CA SER A 184 -21.07 -12.11 -2.14
C SER A 184 -21.63 -11.18 -1.06
N GLN A 185 -21.48 -11.54 0.22
CA GLN A 185 -21.94 -10.77 1.38
C GLN A 185 -20.85 -9.87 1.98
N ARG A 186 -19.62 -9.95 1.47
CA ARG A 186 -18.54 -9.08 1.91
C ARG A 186 -18.86 -7.61 1.58
N PRO A 187 -18.35 -6.67 2.37
CA PRO A 187 -18.66 -5.27 2.17
C PRO A 187 -18.03 -4.75 0.89
N ASP A 188 -18.65 -3.70 0.34
CA ASP A 188 -18.03 -2.91 -0.71
C ASP A 188 -16.84 -2.12 -0.15
N ILE A 189 -15.95 -1.69 -1.04
CA ILE A 189 -14.79 -0.85 -0.66
C ILE A 189 -15.24 0.47 -0.04
N PHE A 190 -14.46 0.93 0.95
CA PHE A 190 -14.54 2.29 1.45
C PHE A 190 -14.11 3.27 0.36
N LYS A 191 -14.76 4.43 0.26
CA LYS A 191 -14.43 5.48 -0.70
C LYS A 191 -14.43 6.84 -0.02
N ALA A 192 -13.32 7.55 -0.11
CA ALA A 192 -13.14 8.89 0.44
C ALA A 192 -12.12 9.66 -0.39
N ASN A 193 -12.10 10.98 -0.22
CA ASN A 193 -11.06 11.86 -0.77
C ASN A 193 -11.01 11.93 -2.32
N ILE A 194 -12.12 11.57 -2.98
CA ILE A 194 -12.26 11.54 -4.45
C ILE A 194 -13.49 12.32 -4.92
N GLY A 195 -13.83 13.41 -4.24
CA GLY A 195 -14.94 14.29 -4.63
C GLY A 195 -16.32 13.70 -4.34
N ASN A 196 -16.39 12.61 -3.59
CA ASN A 196 -17.63 11.88 -3.28
C ASN A 196 -18.36 12.36 -2.02
N GLY A 197 -17.98 13.51 -1.46
CA GLY A 197 -18.56 14.04 -0.22
C GLY A 197 -18.16 13.29 1.06
N CYS A 198 -17.21 12.34 0.98
CA CYS A 198 -16.57 11.73 2.13
C CYS A 198 -15.11 12.15 2.24
N THR A 199 -14.67 12.44 3.46
CA THR A 199 -13.30 12.89 3.76
C THR A 199 -12.75 12.19 4.99
N THR A 200 -11.54 11.66 4.90
CA THR A 200 -10.81 11.07 6.03
C THR A 200 -10.24 12.17 6.95
N THR A 201 -10.10 11.88 8.23
CA THR A 201 -9.51 12.81 9.20
C THR A 201 -7.98 12.77 9.14
N GLN A 202 -7.33 13.93 9.24
CA GLN A 202 -5.87 14.04 9.25
C GLN A 202 -5.24 13.56 10.57
N GLU A 203 -4.02 13.03 10.50
CA GLU A 203 -3.28 12.45 11.63
C GLU A 203 -4.03 11.31 12.33
N THR A 204 -4.84 10.58 11.57
CA THR A 204 -5.57 9.40 12.06
C THR A 204 -5.52 8.28 11.04
N ASP A 205 -5.50 7.05 11.52
CA ASP A 205 -5.70 5.87 10.69
C ASP A 205 -7.20 5.66 10.47
N VAL A 206 -7.61 5.32 9.25
CA VAL A 206 -9.04 5.11 8.95
C VAL A 206 -9.51 3.80 9.58
N PHE A 207 -10.43 3.91 10.54
CA PHE A 207 -11.17 2.74 11.03
C PHE A 207 -12.41 2.53 10.19
N PHE A 208 -12.36 1.58 9.25
CA PHE A 208 -13.44 1.37 8.28
C PHE A 208 -14.77 1.03 8.97
N PRO A 209 -15.89 1.61 8.53
CA PRO A 209 -17.20 1.28 9.10
C PRO A 209 -17.61 -0.17 8.82
N ASN A 210 -17.19 -0.71 7.66
CA ASN A 210 -17.43 -2.08 7.25
C ASN A 210 -16.10 -2.72 6.82
N PRO A 211 -15.25 -3.17 7.77
CA PRO A 211 -13.92 -3.68 7.44
C PRO A 211 -13.95 -5.10 6.84
N GLY A 212 -15.10 -5.80 6.94
CA GLY A 212 -15.24 -7.20 6.55
C GLY A 212 -14.84 -8.15 7.67
N PRO A 213 -14.89 -9.47 7.42
CA PRO A 213 -14.57 -10.49 8.43
C PRO A 213 -13.06 -10.64 8.68
N ASP A 214 -12.21 -10.23 7.73
CA ASP A 214 -10.76 -10.37 7.79
C ASP A 214 -10.11 -8.99 8.01
N VAL A 215 -9.59 -8.78 9.21
CA VAL A 215 -9.10 -7.47 9.67
C VAL A 215 -7.80 -7.60 10.43
N THR A 216 -6.80 -6.82 10.04
CA THR A 216 -5.58 -6.58 10.82
C THR A 216 -5.63 -5.18 11.39
N ILE A 217 -5.47 -5.04 12.71
CA ILE A 217 -5.43 -3.74 13.40
C ILE A 217 -4.05 -3.56 14.02
N VAL A 218 -3.42 -2.42 13.72
CA VAL A 218 -2.16 -2.01 14.35
C VAL A 218 -2.40 -0.69 15.07
N GLY A 219 -2.12 -0.66 16.38
CA GLY A 219 -2.38 0.50 17.22
C GLY A 219 -3.75 0.49 17.89
N ALA A 220 -4.13 1.63 18.48
CA ALA A 220 -5.39 1.78 19.19
C ALA A 220 -6.51 2.22 18.24
N LYS A 221 -7.73 1.71 18.49
CA LYS A 221 -8.91 2.16 17.75
C LYS A 221 -9.15 3.66 17.97
N GLN A 222 -9.32 4.38 16.87
CA GLN A 222 -9.66 5.79 16.85
C GLN A 222 -11.11 5.96 16.39
N GLU A 223 -11.79 6.95 16.96
CA GLU A 223 -13.14 7.35 16.55
C GLU A 223 -13.07 8.59 15.67
N LYS A 224 -14.12 8.84 14.87
CA LYS A 224 -14.21 10.01 13.97
C LYS A 224 -13.04 10.12 12.97
N THR A 225 -12.58 8.98 12.46
CA THR A 225 -11.47 8.88 11.50
C THR A 225 -11.87 9.27 10.07
N PHE A 226 -13.15 9.54 9.84
CA PHE A 226 -13.70 10.06 8.60
C PHE A 226 -15.03 10.79 8.86
N SER A 227 -15.51 11.51 7.85
CA SER A 227 -16.81 12.20 7.83
C SER A 227 -17.47 12.06 6.46
N GLY A 228 -18.79 12.22 6.41
CA GLY A 228 -19.60 12.06 5.19
C GLY A 228 -20.02 10.61 4.90
N GLU A 229 -20.54 10.37 3.70
CA GLU A 229 -21.03 9.06 3.25
C GLU A 229 -19.94 8.31 2.47
N CYS A 230 -19.19 7.45 3.17
CA CYS A 230 -17.98 6.83 2.64
C CYS A 230 -18.18 5.46 1.99
N GLY A 231 -19.42 5.16 1.59
CA GLY A 231 -19.86 3.85 1.10
C GLY A 231 -21.14 3.39 1.80
N PRO A 232 -21.83 2.38 1.25
CA PRO A 232 -23.05 1.86 1.86
C PRO A 232 -22.73 1.30 3.25
N ALA A 233 -23.47 1.75 4.26
CA ALA A 233 -23.47 1.10 5.55
C ALA A 233 -24.03 -0.32 5.35
N SER A 234 -23.19 -1.36 5.50
CA SER A 234 -23.73 -2.71 5.57
C SER A 234 -24.37 -2.91 6.94
N PRO A 235 -25.44 -3.70 7.05
CA PRO A 235 -25.95 -4.10 8.36
C PRO A 235 -24.80 -4.71 9.17
N PRO A 236 -24.75 -4.52 10.50
CA PRO A 236 -23.77 -5.22 11.32
C PRO A 236 -23.86 -6.71 11.00
N ALA A 237 -22.73 -7.36 10.74
CA ALA A 237 -22.69 -8.81 10.78
C ALA A 237 -23.14 -9.22 12.19
N SER A 238 -24.42 -9.56 12.32
CA SER A 238 -24.97 -10.04 13.57
C SER A 238 -24.17 -11.28 13.93
N GLY A 239 -23.44 -11.23 15.04
CA GLY A 239 -22.81 -12.39 15.64
C GLY A 239 -23.89 -13.41 16.00
N GLN A 240 -24.28 -14.23 15.02
CA GLN A 240 -25.08 -15.41 15.26
C GLN A 240 -24.11 -16.52 15.61
N ASN A 241 -24.08 -16.86 16.89
CA ASN A 241 -23.64 -18.19 17.32
C ASN A 241 -24.35 -19.22 16.42
N PRO A 242 -23.63 -20.17 15.80
CA PRO A 242 -24.27 -21.21 15.01
C PRO A 242 -25.28 -21.95 15.88
N ALA A 243 -26.57 -21.86 15.51
CA ALA A 243 -27.56 -22.78 16.03
C ALA A 243 -27.17 -24.21 15.60
N PRO A 244 -27.40 -25.23 16.45
CA PRO A 244 -27.06 -26.61 16.10
C PRO A 244 -27.77 -27.01 14.80
N PRO A 245 -27.10 -27.71 13.86
CA PRO A 245 -27.71 -28.08 12.61
C PRO A 245 -28.86 -29.07 12.85
N THR A 246 -30.07 -28.67 12.48
CA THR A 246 -31.20 -29.59 12.29
C THR A 246 -30.97 -30.38 11.01
N VAL A 247 -30.81 -31.70 11.16
CA VAL A 247 -30.61 -32.68 10.10
C VAL A 247 -31.89 -32.84 9.27
N PRO A 248 -31.90 -32.58 7.95
CA PRO A 248 -32.98 -33.03 7.09
C PRO A 248 -32.81 -34.52 6.76
N ALA A 249 -33.89 -35.27 6.89
CA ALA A 249 -33.95 -36.72 6.67
C ALA A 249 -33.50 -37.13 5.25
N GLN A 250 -32.66 -38.15 5.20
CA GLN A 250 -32.09 -38.75 3.99
C GLN A 250 -33.15 -39.59 3.24
N ALA A 251 -33.32 -39.33 1.94
CA ALA A 251 -34.12 -40.19 1.06
C ALA A 251 -33.30 -41.43 0.61
N PRO A 252 -33.93 -42.58 0.33
CA PRO A 252 -33.20 -43.85 0.12
C PRO A 252 -32.51 -43.92 -1.24
N ALA A 253 -31.32 -44.53 -1.25
CA ALA A 253 -30.53 -44.81 -2.44
C ALA A 253 -31.16 -45.94 -3.28
N ALA A 254 -31.34 -45.70 -4.57
CA ALA A 254 -31.62 -46.74 -5.56
C ALA A 254 -30.30 -47.32 -6.08
N GLY A 255 -30.11 -48.63 -5.89
CA GLY A 255 -28.94 -49.37 -6.37
C GLY A 255 -29.00 -49.64 -7.86
N ILE A 256 -27.86 -49.50 -8.54
CA ILE A 256 -27.61 -50.11 -9.86
C ILE A 256 -26.23 -50.78 -9.85
N LYS A 257 -26.24 -51.96 -10.48
CA LYS A 257 -25.24 -53.02 -10.50
C LYS A 257 -23.98 -52.65 -11.30
N ASP A 258 -22.89 -53.26 -10.85
CA ASP A 258 -21.61 -53.47 -11.52
C ASP A 258 -21.76 -53.94 -13.00
N PRO A 259 -20.83 -53.55 -13.89
CA PRO A 259 -19.93 -54.58 -14.39
C PRO A 259 -18.44 -54.18 -14.49
N SER A 260 -17.64 -55.19 -14.15
CA SER A 260 -16.21 -55.45 -14.32
C SER A 260 -15.51 -54.98 -15.62
N VAL A 261 -14.16 -55.02 -15.53
CA VAL A 261 -13.10 -55.03 -16.57
C VAL A 261 -12.62 -53.60 -16.95
N THR A 262 -11.35 -53.18 -16.89
CA THR A 262 -10.05 -53.87 -17.01
C THR A 262 -8.94 -53.04 -16.35
N THR A 263 -7.99 -53.75 -15.75
CA THR A 263 -6.74 -53.24 -15.19
C THR A 263 -5.82 -52.65 -16.26
N SER A 264 -5.45 -51.37 -16.13
CA SER A 264 -4.31 -50.76 -16.82
C SER A 264 -3.42 -50.08 -15.79
N VAL A 265 -2.31 -50.75 -15.46
CA VAL A 265 -1.27 -50.20 -14.58
C VAL A 265 -0.40 -49.26 -15.42
N MET A 266 -0.52 -47.95 -15.21
CA MET A 266 0.51 -47.00 -15.63
C MET A 266 1.53 -46.83 -14.51
N VAL A 267 2.75 -47.30 -14.75
CA VAL A 267 3.92 -47.02 -13.92
C VAL A 267 4.34 -45.58 -14.20
N ILE A 268 4.07 -44.67 -13.27
CA ILE A 268 4.66 -43.33 -13.26
C ILE A 268 5.87 -43.39 -12.34
N GLY A 269 7.06 -43.22 -12.92
CA GLY A 269 8.31 -43.12 -12.19
C GLY A 269 8.31 -41.91 -11.26
N VAL A 270 8.48 -42.17 -9.97
CA VAL A 270 8.66 -41.12 -8.95
C VAL A 270 10.11 -40.65 -9.02
N LEU A 271 10.31 -39.40 -9.47
CA LEU A 271 11.56 -38.68 -9.26
C LEU A 271 11.46 -37.90 -7.93
N PRO A 272 12.43 -38.00 -7.01
CA PRO A 272 12.45 -37.14 -5.83
C PRO A 272 12.97 -35.75 -6.23
N SER A 273 12.09 -34.75 -6.31
CA SER A 273 12.50 -33.35 -6.42
C SER A 273 12.55 -32.70 -5.03
N SER A 274 13.74 -32.68 -4.43
CA SER A 274 14.07 -31.83 -3.30
C SER A 274 13.98 -30.35 -3.72
N PRO A 275 13.54 -29.42 -2.85
CA PRO A 275 13.60 -27.99 -3.16
C PRO A 275 15.06 -27.52 -3.22
N PRO A 276 15.42 -26.57 -4.11
CA PRO A 276 16.77 -26.02 -4.15
C PRO A 276 17.04 -25.22 -2.87
N VAL A 277 18.12 -25.58 -2.17
CA VAL A 277 18.70 -24.78 -1.09
C VAL A 277 19.35 -23.55 -1.71
N TYR A 278 18.81 -22.38 -1.40
CA TYR A 278 19.40 -21.10 -1.79
C TYR A 278 20.59 -20.80 -0.87
N THR A 279 21.81 -20.92 -1.41
CA THR A 279 23.03 -20.38 -0.78
C THR A 279 23.24 -18.94 -1.26
N PRO A 280 23.28 -17.94 -0.37
CA PRO A 280 23.59 -16.57 -0.77
C PRO A 280 25.04 -16.48 -1.27
N PRO A 281 25.34 -15.65 -2.29
CA PRO A 281 26.72 -15.43 -2.73
C PRO A 281 27.53 -14.75 -1.62
N ALA A 282 28.79 -15.19 -1.48
CA ALA A 282 29.75 -14.58 -0.57
C ALA A 282 29.99 -13.10 -0.94
N ALA A 283 29.99 -12.24 0.07
CA ALA A 283 30.35 -10.83 -0.06
C ALA A 283 31.77 -10.71 -0.63
N THR A 284 31.89 -10.11 -1.81
CA THR A 284 33.17 -9.65 -2.35
C THR A 284 33.66 -8.48 -1.49
N ALA A 285 34.84 -8.65 -0.89
CA ALA A 285 35.54 -7.62 -0.15
C ALA A 285 35.77 -6.37 -1.02
N SER A 286 35.62 -5.21 -0.38
CA SER A 286 35.81 -3.88 -0.95
C SER A 286 37.22 -3.73 -1.54
N SER A 287 37.33 -3.50 -2.85
CA SER A 287 38.57 -3.00 -3.45
C SER A 287 38.79 -1.56 -2.98
N ALA A 288 39.94 -1.33 -2.34
CA ALA A 288 40.41 0.01 -2.02
C ALA A 288 40.61 0.82 -3.31
N MET A 289 40.09 2.04 -3.33
CA MET A 289 40.28 3.01 -4.41
C MET A 289 41.70 3.58 -4.32
N THR A 290 42.61 3.11 -5.18
CA THR A 290 43.92 3.74 -5.36
C THR A 290 43.75 4.95 -6.29
N ILE A 291 43.96 6.15 -5.76
CA ILE A 291 43.99 7.40 -6.53
C ILE A 291 45.34 7.50 -7.23
N SER A 292 45.32 7.49 -8.57
CA SER A 292 46.47 7.85 -9.40
C SER A 292 46.41 9.34 -9.70
N THR A 293 47.39 10.10 -9.20
CA THR A 293 47.50 11.54 -9.43
C THR A 293 48.22 11.82 -10.74
N THR A 294 47.47 12.12 -11.80
CA THR A 294 47.98 12.83 -12.97
C THR A 294 46.92 13.80 -13.50
N GLY A 295 47.11 15.10 -13.26
CA GLY A 295 46.42 16.21 -13.97
C GLY A 295 45.22 16.83 -13.26
N ASP A 296 45.30 18.15 -13.03
CA ASP A 296 44.24 19.12 -12.63
C ASP A 296 43.66 19.06 -11.20
N GLY A 297 44.50 19.45 -10.24
CA GLY A 297 44.21 19.52 -8.81
C GLY A 297 43.29 20.66 -8.30
N ASP A 298 42.58 21.39 -9.18
CA ASP A 298 41.81 22.58 -8.76
C ASP A 298 40.27 22.37 -8.74
N ILE A 299 39.76 21.32 -9.41
CA ILE A 299 38.32 21.03 -9.48
C ILE A 299 37.91 19.99 -8.43
N ALA A 300 38.74 18.95 -8.23
CA ALA A 300 38.47 17.89 -7.25
C ALA A 300 38.49 18.41 -5.79
N VAL A 301 39.40 19.35 -5.48
CA VAL A 301 39.50 19.95 -4.14
C VAL A 301 38.31 20.86 -3.85
N LYS A 302 37.80 21.61 -4.85
CA LYS A 302 36.60 22.44 -4.70
C LYS A 302 35.35 21.59 -4.51
N HIS A 303 35.21 20.47 -5.20
CA HIS A 303 34.09 19.56 -4.99
C HIS A 303 34.16 18.88 -3.62
N LEU A 304 35.34 18.45 -3.16
CA LEU A 304 35.49 17.83 -1.85
C LEU A 304 35.20 18.81 -0.70
N ILE A 305 35.67 20.07 -0.82
CA ILE A 305 35.36 21.13 0.15
C ILE A 305 33.85 21.45 0.13
N THR A 306 33.21 21.46 -1.05
CA THR A 306 31.77 21.69 -1.15
C THR A 306 30.97 20.55 -0.50
N VAL A 307 31.39 19.30 -0.71
CA VAL A 307 30.74 18.12 -0.09
C VAL A 307 30.94 18.09 1.43
N LEU A 308 32.13 18.44 1.93
CA LEU A 308 32.41 18.56 3.37
C LEU A 308 31.59 19.68 4.01
N LEU A 309 31.47 20.83 3.36
CA LEU A 309 30.63 21.93 3.86
C LEU A 309 29.13 21.59 3.85
N ILE A 310 28.67 20.77 2.90
CA ILE A 310 27.29 20.26 2.86
C ILE A 310 27.07 19.25 4.00
N LEU A 311 28.03 18.36 4.26
CA LEU A 311 27.94 17.39 5.37
C LEU A 311 27.94 18.08 6.73
N ASP A 312 28.80 19.08 6.95
CA ASP A 312 28.83 19.87 8.19
C ASP A 312 27.53 20.68 8.38
N ALA A 313 26.98 21.22 7.28
CA ALA A 313 25.69 21.92 7.32
C ALA A 313 24.52 20.97 7.62
N CYS A 314 24.54 19.74 7.07
CA CYS A 314 23.56 18.70 7.38
C CYS A 314 23.64 18.23 8.83
N GLN A 315 24.85 18.08 9.38
CA GLN A 315 25.04 17.70 10.79
C GLN A 315 24.57 18.83 11.72
N ALA A 316 24.90 20.08 11.41
CA ALA A 316 24.41 21.22 12.19
C ALA A 316 22.88 21.37 12.13
N LEU A 317 22.24 20.99 11.00
CA LEU A 317 20.78 20.94 10.90
C LEU A 317 20.19 19.79 11.74
N ALA A 318 20.81 18.61 11.72
CA ALA A 318 20.38 17.48 12.53
C ALA A 318 20.46 17.79 14.02
N ASP A 319 21.56 18.41 14.48
CA ASP A 319 21.75 18.82 15.87
C ASP A 319 20.77 19.94 16.28
N ALA A 320 20.44 20.85 15.36
CA ALA A 320 19.43 21.88 15.59
C ALA A 320 18.01 21.30 15.66
N MET A 321 17.70 20.28 14.84
CA MET A 321 16.41 19.58 14.86
C MET A 321 16.24 18.76 16.14
N GLU A 322 17.28 18.06 16.61
CA GLU A 322 17.23 17.38 17.92
C GLU A 322 17.05 18.39 19.07
N SER A 323 17.72 19.54 19.03
CA SER A 323 17.55 20.61 20.03
C SER A 323 16.13 21.20 20.05
N VAL A 324 15.48 21.34 18.89
CA VAL A 324 14.08 21.77 18.79
C VAL A 324 13.13 20.69 19.31
N VAL A 325 13.36 19.42 18.95
CA VAL A 325 12.58 18.29 19.45
C VAL A 325 12.71 18.13 20.96
N ASP A 326 13.90 18.32 21.54
CA ASP A 326 14.13 18.28 22.99
C ASP A 326 13.50 19.47 23.71
N ARG A 327 13.51 20.67 23.11
CA ARG A 327 12.79 21.84 23.66
C ARG A 327 11.27 21.67 23.61
N LEU A 328 10.74 21.05 22.55
CA LEU A 328 9.33 20.69 22.45
C LEU A 328 8.94 19.60 23.46
N ARG A 329 9.79 18.59 23.66
CA ARG A 329 9.62 17.57 24.71
C ARG A 329 9.66 18.17 26.12
N PHE A 330 10.57 19.12 26.39
CA PHE A 330 10.63 19.83 27.67
C PHE A 330 9.42 20.75 27.91
N GLY A 331 8.85 21.35 26.86
CA GLY A 331 7.64 22.17 26.95
C GLY A 331 6.39 21.34 27.24
N VAL A 332 6.27 20.15 26.65
CA VAL A 332 5.13 19.23 26.86
C VAL A 332 5.16 18.60 28.27
N VAL A 333 6.34 18.32 28.83
CA VAL A 333 6.47 17.73 30.19
C VAL A 333 6.16 18.74 31.31
N ASN A 334 6.29 20.06 31.06
CA ASN A 334 6.13 21.10 32.08
C ASN A 334 4.83 21.93 31.98
N GLY A 335 3.86 21.53 31.14
CA GLY A 335 2.49 22.05 31.12
C GLY A 335 2.37 23.58 31.11
N TRP A 336 2.50 24.21 29.94
CA TRP A 336 2.27 25.65 29.78
C TRP A 336 0.88 25.91 29.20
N SER A 337 0.07 26.64 29.95
CA SER A 337 -1.26 27.10 29.59
C SER A 337 -1.22 28.23 28.55
N GLU A 338 -2.19 28.20 27.65
CA GLU A 338 -2.61 29.22 26.69
C GLU A 338 -2.50 30.66 27.21
N GLU A 339 -1.52 31.43 26.73
CA GLU A 339 -1.53 32.89 26.60
C GLU A 339 -0.17 33.30 26.01
N PHE A 340 -0.08 33.63 24.72
CA PHE A 340 0.89 34.59 24.11
C PHE A 340 0.84 34.48 22.57
N TRP A 341 -0.19 35.07 21.96
CA TRP A 341 -0.12 35.57 20.59
C TRP A 341 -0.32 37.09 20.63
N GLU A 342 0.80 37.82 20.61
CA GLU A 342 0.79 39.22 20.19
C GLU A 342 2.03 39.44 19.30
N VAL A 343 1.85 39.33 17.98
CA VAL A 343 2.85 39.80 17.03
C VAL A 343 2.79 41.32 16.98
N ARG A 344 3.79 41.97 17.59
CA ARG A 344 4.06 43.39 17.35
C ARG A 344 4.78 43.54 16.02
N SER A 345 4.09 44.20 15.09
CA SER A 345 4.66 44.74 13.87
C SER A 345 5.72 45.81 14.21
N ILE A 346 6.97 45.58 13.80
CA ILE A 346 8.03 46.58 13.90
C ILE A 346 7.96 47.46 12.65
N THR A 347 7.48 48.68 12.84
CA THR A 347 7.61 49.78 11.86
C THR A 347 8.96 50.46 12.07
N THR A 348 9.90 50.35 11.14
CA THR A 348 11.14 51.14 11.17
C THR A 348 10.97 52.43 10.36
N LYS A 349 10.89 53.56 11.08
CA LYS A 349 11.27 54.90 10.58
C LYS A 349 12.72 55.17 10.98
N LYS A 350 13.63 55.22 10.00
CA LYS A 350 14.57 56.30 9.70
C LYS A 350 15.48 55.89 8.56
#